data_AF-X1QVQ9-F1
#
_entry.id   AF-X1QVQ9-F1
#
_cell.length_a   1.000
_cell.length_b   1.000
_cell.length_c   1.000
_cell.angle_alpha   90.00
_cell.angle_beta   90.00
_cell.angle_gamma   90.00
#
_symmetry.space_group_name_H-M   'P 1'
#
loop_
_entity.id
_entity.type
_entity.pdbx_description
1 polymer ?
#
loop_
_entity_poly.entity_id
_entity_poly.type
_entity_poly.pdbx_seq_one_letter_code
_entity_poly.pdbx_strand_id
1 'polypeptide(L)'
;ERMSVNTKDRIEKGELVRLSGISLSDLHNWVARGLLPAYCGRYIQGGRGSVYYYPAQALKLAKDIKYWRNQGYTMPEVRKILSEGIEPKWPI
;
A
#
# COMPACT_ATOMS: atom_id res chain seq x y z
N GLU A 1 -19.46 16.01 -9.74
CA GLU A 1 -18.25 15.45 -9.10
C GLU A 1 -17.05 15.55 -10.04
N ARG A 2 -15.96 16.22 -9.65
CA ARG A 2 -14.72 16.27 -10.44
C ARG A 2 -13.97 14.95 -10.27
N MET A 3 -14.21 13.98 -11.16
CA MET A 3 -13.29 12.86 -11.36
C MET A 3 -12.04 13.37 -12.08
N SER A 4 -11.01 13.75 -11.34
CA SER A 4 -9.69 14.08 -11.92
C SER A 4 -8.77 12.88 -11.81
N VAL A 5 -8.90 11.93 -12.74
CA VAL A 5 -7.94 10.85 -12.93
C VAL A 5 -7.19 11.11 -14.24
N ASN A 6 -5.98 11.65 -14.18
CA ASN A 6 -5.00 11.44 -15.26
C ASN A 6 -3.52 11.54 -14.85
N THR A 7 -3.17 10.78 -13.81
CA THR A 7 -1.87 10.12 -13.59
C THR A 7 -2.16 8.62 -13.38
N LYS A 8 -2.83 8.02 -14.36
CA LYS A 8 -3.72 6.83 -14.26
C LYS A 8 -3.17 5.59 -13.52
N ASP A 9 -1.86 5.43 -13.40
CA ASP A 9 -1.27 4.23 -12.82
C ASP A 9 -0.51 4.46 -11.51
N ARG A 10 -0.45 5.69 -11.00
CA ARG A 10 0.41 6.02 -9.85
C ARG A 10 -0.24 6.93 -8.81
N ILE A 11 0.12 6.70 -7.55
CA ILE A 11 -0.30 7.46 -6.37
C ILE A 11 0.93 7.95 -5.61
N GLU A 12 0.93 9.20 -5.17
CA GLU A 12 2.03 9.74 -4.36
C GLU A 12 2.04 9.09 -2.96
N LYS A 13 3.23 8.88 -2.38
CA LYS A 13 3.40 8.36 -1.01
C LYS A 13 2.48 9.03 0.01
N GLY A 14 2.44 10.35 0.04
CA GLY A 14 1.64 11.11 1.02
C GLY A 14 0.15 10.80 0.89
N GLU A 15 -0.34 10.75 -0.35
CA GLU A 15 -1.72 10.43 -0.64
C GLU A 15 -2.06 8.95 -0.37
N LEU A 16 -1.14 8.03 -0.67
CA LEU A 16 -1.30 6.61 -0.36
C LEU A 16 -1.49 6.39 1.15
N VAL A 17 -0.63 6.98 1.98
CA VAL A 17 -0.71 6.90 3.45
C VAL A 17 -2.03 7.50 3.94
N ARG A 18 -2.39 8.71 3.46
CA ARG A 18 -3.63 9.40 3.83
C ARG A 18 -4.88 8.59 3.49
N LEU A 19 -4.96 8.05 2.27
CA LEU A 19 -6.16 7.35 1.77
C LEU A 19 -6.29 5.91 2.27
N SER A 20 -5.18 5.22 2.54
CA SER A 20 -5.19 3.87 3.14
C SER A 20 -5.31 3.92 4.67
N GLY A 21 -4.94 5.04 5.28
CA GLY A 21 -4.93 5.23 6.73
C GLY A 21 -3.91 4.34 7.44
N ILE A 22 -2.83 3.95 6.77
CA ILE A 22 -1.70 3.23 7.38
C ILE A 22 -0.64 4.23 7.84
N SER A 23 0.32 3.81 8.66
CA SER A 23 1.47 4.67 9.00
C SER A 23 2.57 4.62 7.93
N LEU A 24 3.48 5.59 7.94
CA LEU A 24 4.69 5.53 7.09
C LEU A 24 5.57 4.32 7.44
N SER A 25 5.62 3.95 8.72
CA SER A 25 6.33 2.76 9.20
C SER A 25 5.74 1.48 8.61
N ASP A 26 4.40 1.36 8.57
CA ASP A 26 3.71 0.24 7.94
C ASP A 26 4.03 0.17 6.46
N LEU A 27 3.95 1.30 5.75
CA LEU A 27 4.26 1.38 4.33
C LEU A 27 5.69 0.86 4.05
N HIS A 28 6.69 1.34 4.77
CA HIS A 28 8.08 0.90 4.60
C HIS A 28 8.26 -0.59 4.92
N ASN A 29 7.68 -1.06 6.02
CA ASN A 29 7.77 -2.45 6.44
C ASN A 29 7.12 -3.39 5.40
N TRP A 30 5.94 -3.03 4.88
CA TRP A 30 5.22 -3.85 3.91
C TRP A 30 5.89 -3.86 2.53
N VAL A 31 6.49 -2.75 2.11
CA VAL A 31 7.33 -2.70 0.91
C VAL A 31 8.58 -3.59 1.08
N ALA A 32 9.29 -3.48 2.22
CA ALA A 32 10.47 -4.29 2.50
C ALA A 32 10.17 -5.80 2.55
N ARG A 33 8.97 -6.18 2.96
CA ARG A 33 8.49 -7.57 2.98
C ARG A 33 7.90 -8.05 1.64
N GLY A 34 7.84 -7.19 0.63
CA GLY A 34 7.26 -7.49 -0.68
C GLY A 34 5.73 -7.64 -0.70
N LEU A 35 5.03 -7.14 0.32
CA LEU A 35 3.57 -7.12 0.39
C LEU A 35 2.97 -5.95 -0.40
N LEU A 36 3.70 -4.84 -0.45
CA LEU A 36 3.39 -3.72 -1.32
C LEU A 36 4.44 -3.61 -2.43
N PRO A 37 4.05 -3.17 -3.63
CA PRO A 37 5.01 -2.89 -4.70
C PRO A 37 6.00 -1.81 -4.26
N ALA A 38 7.25 -1.94 -4.69
CA ALA A 38 8.27 -0.93 -4.48
C ALA A 38 7.84 0.41 -5.12
N TYR A 39 8.29 1.51 -4.50
CA TYR A 39 8.07 2.83 -5.07
C TYR A 39 8.91 3.01 -6.35
N CYS A 40 8.40 3.86 -7.24
CA CYS A 40 9.17 4.48 -8.30
C CYS A 40 9.40 5.95 -7.94
N GLY A 41 10.66 6.35 -7.80
CA GLY A 41 11.05 7.70 -7.44
C GLY A 41 11.91 8.32 -8.52
N ARG A 42 11.76 9.63 -8.73
CA ARG A 42 12.75 10.43 -9.45
C ARG A 42 13.30 11.43 -8.45
N TYR A 43 14.62 11.46 -8.28
CA TYR A 43 15.26 12.54 -7.52
C TYR A 43 15.07 13.84 -8.31
N ILE A 44 14.34 14.81 -7.76
CA ILE A 44 14.19 16.13 -8.39
C ILE A 44 15.35 16.98 -7.90
N GLN A 45 16.43 17.03 -8.68
CA GLN A 45 17.57 17.89 -8.40
C GLN A 45 17.13 19.36 -8.54
N GLY A 46 17.18 20.12 -7.44
CA GLY A 46 16.84 21.56 -7.43
C GLY A 46 15.54 21.93 -6.70
N GLY A 47 14.77 20.99 -6.13
CA GLY A 47 13.56 21.30 -5.37
C GLY A 47 13.27 20.33 -4.22
N ARG A 48 13.09 20.86 -3.00
CA ARG A 48 12.42 20.36 -1.77
C ARG A 48 12.25 18.83 -1.49
N GLY A 49 13.09 17.94 -2.03
CA GLY A 49 13.22 16.54 -1.59
C GLY A 49 12.73 15.47 -2.58
N SER A 50 12.91 14.20 -2.19
CA SER A 50 12.54 13.03 -2.99
C SER A 50 11.02 12.81 -2.99
N VAL A 51 10.40 12.85 -4.16
CA VAL A 51 8.99 12.46 -4.35
C VAL A 51 8.92 10.99 -4.76
N TYR A 52 8.12 10.22 -4.03
CA TYR A 52 7.95 8.78 -4.23
C TYR A 52 6.54 8.48 -4.72
N TYR A 53 6.45 7.75 -5.83
CA TYR A 53 5.19 7.31 -6.42
C TYR A 53 5.05 5.79 -6.33
N TYR A 54 3.85 5.32 -6.06
CA TYR A 54 3.51 3.90 -6.02
C TYR A 54 2.51 3.58 -7.13
N PRO A 55 2.43 2.34 -7.61
CA PRO A 55 1.32 1.90 -8.45
C PRO A 55 -0.04 2.17 -7.80
N ALA A 56 -1.06 2.56 -8.56
CA ALA A 56 -2.40 2.84 -8.02
C ALA A 56 -3.01 1.63 -7.28
N GLN A 57 -2.70 0.41 -7.73
CA GLN A 57 -3.09 -0.84 -7.05
C GLN A 57 -2.55 -0.95 -5.61
N ALA A 58 -1.46 -0.24 -5.27
CA ALA A 58 -0.90 -0.23 -3.93
C ALA A 58 -1.90 0.32 -2.90
N LEU A 59 -2.81 1.22 -3.30
CA LEU A 59 -3.85 1.73 -2.42
C LEU A 59 -4.83 0.64 -2.00
N LYS A 60 -5.29 -0.18 -2.96
CA LYS A 60 -6.19 -1.30 -2.67
C LYS A 60 -5.48 -2.33 -1.78
N LEU A 61 -4.27 -2.73 -2.14
CA LEU A 61 -3.47 -3.68 -1.34
C LEU A 61 -3.24 -3.17 0.08
N ALA A 62 -2.89 -1.89 0.26
CA ALA A 62 -2.66 -1.31 1.58
C ALA A 62 -3.94 -1.36 2.45
N LYS A 63 -5.11 -1.09 1.87
CA LYS A 63 -6.39 -1.22 2.57
C LYS A 63 -6.71 -2.68 2.93
N ASP A 64 -6.48 -3.61 2.00
CA ASP A 64 -6.73 -5.03 2.22
C ASP A 64 -5.80 -5.58 3.33
N ILE A 65 -4.50 -5.24 3.30
CA ILE A 65 -3.54 -5.63 4.35
C ILE A 65 -3.97 -5.07 5.71
N LYS A 66 -4.35 -3.79 5.77
CA LYS A 66 -4.83 -3.16 7.00
C LYS A 66 -6.08 -3.85 7.54
N TYR A 67 -7.03 -4.15 6.66
CA TYR A 67 -8.26 -4.85 7.03
C TYR A 67 -7.94 -6.19 7.70
N TRP A 68 -7.15 -7.05 7.06
CA TRP A 68 -6.79 -8.35 7.64
C TRP A 68 -5.97 -8.23 8.92
N ARG A 69 -5.10 -7.22 9.02
CA ARG A 69 -4.38 -6.95 10.27
C ARG A 69 -5.30 -6.58 11.43
N ASN A 70 -6.35 -5.80 11.15
CA ASN A 70 -7.34 -5.45 12.16
C ASN A 70 -8.21 -6.64 12.57
N GLN A 71 -8.32 -7.67 11.72
CA GLN A 71 -8.97 -8.96 12.06
C GLN A 71 -8.06 -9.90 12.87
N GLY A 72 -6.83 -9.47 13.21
CA GLY A 72 -5.90 -10.25 14.04
C GLY A 72 -4.91 -11.12 13.28
N TYR A 73 -4.95 -11.15 11.94
CA TYR A 73 -4.04 -11.97 11.14
C TYR A 73 -2.60 -11.47 11.23
N THR A 74 -1.66 -12.41 11.27
CA THR A 74 -0.23 -12.14 11.19
C THR A 74 0.16 -11.78 9.75
N MET A 75 1.27 -11.06 9.57
CA MET A 75 1.77 -10.69 8.25
C MET A 75 1.96 -11.89 7.29
N PRO A 76 2.51 -13.05 7.72
CA PRO A 76 2.58 -14.23 6.87
C PRO A 76 1.20 -14.76 6.42
N GLU A 77 0.19 -14.71 7.28
CA GLU A 77 -1.16 -15.13 6.94
C GLU A 77 -1.81 -14.17 5.94
N VAL A 78 -1.67 -12.86 6.18
CA VAL A 78 -2.13 -11.84 5.22
C VAL A 78 -1.47 -12.05 3.86
N ARG A 79 -0.18 -12.39 3.81
CA ARG A 79 0.50 -12.72 2.55
C ARG A 79 -0.18 -13.88 1.84
N LYS A 80 -0.43 -14.99 2.54
CA LYS A 80 -1.10 -16.18 1.99
C LYS A 80 -2.51 -15.87 1.48
N ILE A 81 -3.29 -15.11 2.25
CA ILE A 81 -4.64 -14.69 1.85
C ILE A 81 -4.58 -13.90 0.54
N LEU A 82 -3.65 -12.94 0.43
CA LEU A 82 -3.53 -12.09 -0.76
C LEU A 82 -2.91 -12.77 -1.98
N SER A 83 -2.01 -13.74 -1.79
CA SER A 83 -1.33 -14.43 -2.90
C SER A 83 -2.05 -15.68 -3.39
N GLU A 84 -2.63 -16.44 -2.48
CA GLU A 84 -3.21 -17.77 -2.76
C GLU A 84 -4.75 -17.74 -2.77
N GLY A 85 -5.36 -16.60 -2.42
CA GLY A 85 -6.83 -16.47 -2.36
C GLY A 85 -7.45 -17.37 -1.29
N ILE A 86 -6.67 -17.80 -0.31
CA ILE A 86 -7.15 -18.68 0.77
C ILE A 86 -8.16 -17.89 1.58
N GLU A 87 -9.40 -18.36 1.58
CA GLU A 87 -10.43 -17.82 2.45
C GLU A 87 -9.99 -17.98 3.91
N PRO A 88 -9.99 -16.89 4.70
CA PRO A 88 -9.59 -16.96 6.08
C PRO A 88 -10.50 -17.92 6.83
N LYS A 89 -9.92 -18.88 7.54
CA LYS A 89 -10.66 -19.64 8.54
C LYS A 89 -10.97 -18.68 9.67
N TRP A 90 -12.23 -18.25 9.75
CA TRP A 90 -12.74 -17.38 10.81
C TRP A 90 -12.17 -17.82 12.17
N PRO A 91 -11.51 -16.92 12.93
CA PRO A 91 -11.27 -17.21 14.33
C PRO A 91 -12.65 -17.28 15.01
N ILE A 92 -12.93 -18.45 15.57
CA ILE A 92 -14.12 -18.75 16.37
C ILE A 92 -14.11 -17.90 17.63
#